data_AF-A0A3A5AAC0-F1
#
_entry.id   AF-A0A3A5AAC0-F1
#
_cell.length_a   1.000
_cell.length_b   1.000
_cell.length_c   1.000
_cell.angle_alpha   90.00
_cell.angle_beta   90.00
_cell.angle_gamma   90.00
#
_symmetry.space_group_name_H-M   'P 1'
#
loop_
_entity.id
_entity.type
_entity.pdbx_description
1 polymer ?
#
loop_
_entity_poly.entity_id
_entity_poly.type
_entity_poly.pdbx_seq_one_letter_code
_entity_poly.pdbx_strand_id
1 'polypeptide(L)'
;MRIPEEHKELLKELGLSENDFQCFNGESVSYEFDENRGVRLYDPYYRTSYQEFIEVDGWSAWSLEKDTFMSDLLEETRAEVARAQAKSAKPSQEEIAKAMQKRFGKKRV
;
A
#
# COMPACT_ATOMS: atom_id res chain seq x y z
N MET A 1 -3.03 -1.78 -21.64
CA MET A 1 -4.51 -1.84 -21.61
C MET A 1 -5.08 -0.42 -21.79
N ARG A 2 -6.32 -0.23 -22.27
CA ARG A 2 -6.98 1.10 -22.27
C ARG A 2 -8.03 1.12 -21.16
N ILE A 3 -7.93 2.08 -20.26
CA ILE A 3 -8.85 2.29 -19.14
C ILE A 3 -9.64 3.57 -19.42
N PRO A 4 -10.98 3.53 -19.54
CA PRO A 4 -11.82 4.72 -19.62
C PRO A 4 -11.60 5.63 -18.42
N GLU A 5 -11.73 6.94 -18.60
CA GLU A 5 -11.46 7.91 -17.53
C GLU A 5 -12.38 7.71 -16.33
N GLU A 6 -13.66 7.38 -16.58
CA GLU A 6 -14.66 7.05 -15.55
C GLU A 6 -14.19 5.88 -14.66
N HIS A 7 -13.54 4.87 -15.26
CA HIS A 7 -13.07 3.70 -14.50
C HIS A 7 -11.78 4.04 -13.75
N LYS A 8 -10.96 4.98 -14.25
CA LYS A 8 -9.77 5.44 -13.53
C LYS A 8 -10.15 6.19 -12.25
N GLU A 9 -11.22 6.97 -12.27
CA GLU A 9 -11.69 7.65 -11.05
C GLU A 9 -12.09 6.63 -9.99
N LEU A 10 -12.85 5.60 -10.36
CA LEU A 10 -13.22 4.50 -9.45
C LEU A 10 -12.00 3.72 -8.92
N LEU A 11 -11.01 3.47 -9.78
CA LEU A 11 -9.75 2.82 -9.36
C LEU A 11 -8.93 3.71 -8.41
N LYS A 12 -8.94 5.03 -8.60
CA LYS A 12 -8.32 5.99 -7.65
C LYS A 12 -9.04 5.97 -6.30
N GLU A 13 -10.36 5.92 -6.30
CA GLU A 13 -11.16 5.78 -5.06
C GLU A 13 -10.86 4.47 -4.32
N LEU A 14 -10.56 3.41 -5.07
CA LEU A 14 -10.11 2.12 -4.53
C LEU A 14 -8.72 2.19 -3.85
N GLY A 15 -7.96 3.28 -4.05
CA GLY A 15 -6.65 3.50 -3.44
C GLY A 15 -5.46 3.38 -4.40
N LEU A 16 -5.71 3.26 -5.70
CA LEU A 16 -4.64 3.26 -6.71
C LEU A 16 -4.13 4.69 -6.97
N SER A 17 -2.81 4.80 -7.09
CA SER A 17 -2.13 6.03 -7.50
C SER A 17 -2.03 6.14 -9.02
N GLU A 18 -1.73 7.34 -9.52
CA GLU A 18 -1.53 7.53 -10.96
C GLU A 18 -0.37 6.70 -11.53
N ASN A 19 0.64 6.43 -10.71
CA ASN A 19 1.77 5.60 -11.11
C ASN A 19 1.37 4.14 -11.30
N ASP A 20 0.39 3.65 -10.53
CA ASP A 20 -0.07 2.26 -10.61
C ASP A 20 -0.72 1.95 -11.97
N PHE A 21 -1.31 2.95 -12.65
CA PHE A 21 -1.87 2.76 -13.99
C PHE A 21 -0.82 2.34 -15.03
N GLN A 22 0.47 2.59 -14.78
CA GLN A 22 1.55 2.11 -15.65
C GLN A 22 1.74 0.59 -15.56
N CYS A 23 1.30 -0.03 -14.47
CA CYS A 23 1.40 -1.48 -14.28
C CYS A 23 0.34 -2.25 -15.09
N PHE A 24 -0.74 -1.58 -15.54
CA PHE A 24 -1.88 -2.19 -16.24
C PHE A 24 -1.54 -2.68 -17.65
N ASN A 25 -1.10 -3.92 -17.72
CA ASN A 25 -0.77 -4.62 -18.96
C ASN A 25 -1.87 -5.55 -19.46
N GLY A 26 -2.88 -5.87 -18.65
CA GLY A 26 -3.95 -6.82 -18.99
C GLY A 26 -3.57 -8.29 -18.81
N GLU A 27 -2.35 -8.58 -18.33
CA GLU A 27 -1.85 -9.94 -18.05
C GLU A 27 -1.58 -10.15 -16.57
N SER A 28 -0.71 -9.30 -15.99
CA SER A 28 -0.33 -9.36 -14.57
C SER A 28 -1.06 -8.33 -13.73
N VAL A 29 -1.46 -7.21 -14.33
CA VAL A 29 -2.33 -6.22 -13.68
C VAL A 29 -3.44 -5.85 -14.65
N SER A 30 -4.67 -6.06 -14.22
CA SER A 30 -5.89 -5.78 -14.99
C SER A 30 -6.99 -5.29 -14.04
N TYR A 31 -8.14 -4.92 -14.59
CA TYR A 31 -9.32 -4.63 -13.80
C TYR A 31 -10.59 -5.06 -14.52
N GLU A 32 -11.65 -5.20 -13.74
CA GLU A 32 -13.00 -5.38 -14.23
C GLU A 32 -13.91 -4.29 -13.67
N PHE A 33 -14.95 -3.98 -14.44
CA PHE A 33 -16.00 -3.04 -14.06
C PHE A 33 -17.36 -3.71 -14.25
N ASP A 34 -18.21 -3.59 -13.24
CA ASP A 34 -19.61 -4.01 -13.25
C ASP A 34 -20.46 -2.88 -12.68
N GLU A 35 -21.56 -2.53 -13.33
CA GLU A 35 -22.40 -1.39 -12.91
C GLU A 35 -23.03 -1.57 -11.53
N ASN A 36 -23.24 -2.82 -11.09
CA ASN A 36 -23.87 -3.14 -9.81
C ASN A 36 -22.86 -3.39 -8.69
N ARG A 37 -21.59 -3.65 -9.03
CA ARG A 37 -20.53 -4.03 -8.07
C ARG A 37 -19.33 -3.08 -8.08
N GLY A 38 -19.20 -2.22 -9.08
CA GLY A 38 -18.14 -1.23 -9.21
C GLY A 38 -16.92 -1.81 -9.91
N VAL A 39 -15.72 -1.45 -9.44
CA VAL A 39 -14.46 -1.94 -10.01
C VAL A 39 -13.82 -2.99 -9.12
N ARG A 40 -13.14 -3.97 -9.71
CA ARG A 40 -12.18 -4.83 -9.00
C ARG A 40 -10.85 -4.87 -9.72
N LEU A 41 -9.78 -5.00 -8.94
CA LEU A 41 -8.41 -5.05 -9.43
C LEU A 41 -7.95 -6.49 -9.52
N TYR A 42 -7.27 -6.84 -10.60
CA TYR A 42 -6.46 -8.05 -10.67
C TYR A 42 -5.00 -7.66 -10.47
N ASP A 43 -4.41 -8.07 -9.36
CA ASP A 43 -3.00 -7.84 -9.05
C ASP A 43 -2.43 -8.96 -8.16
N PRO A 44 -2.31 -10.19 -8.67
CA PRO A 44 -1.83 -11.35 -7.89
C PRO A 44 -0.43 -11.18 -7.29
N TYR A 45 0.33 -10.17 -7.74
CA TYR A 45 1.71 -9.93 -7.32
C TYR A 45 1.89 -8.63 -6.53
N TYR A 46 0.80 -7.96 -6.13
CA TYR A 46 0.85 -6.69 -5.39
C TYR A 46 1.81 -5.67 -6.03
N ARG A 47 1.73 -5.51 -7.35
CA ARG A 47 2.56 -4.56 -8.11
C ARG A 47 2.07 -3.13 -7.97
N THR A 48 0.80 -2.96 -7.61
CA THR A 48 0.16 -1.68 -7.40
C THR A 48 0.19 -1.27 -5.92
N SER A 49 -0.15 -0.02 -5.64
CA SER A 49 -0.26 0.52 -4.29
C SER A 49 -1.57 0.14 -3.57
N TYR A 50 -2.32 -0.84 -4.09
CA TYR A 50 -3.54 -1.31 -3.45
C TYR A 50 -3.25 -1.90 -2.06
N GLN A 51 -4.02 -1.48 -1.06
CA GLN A 51 -3.73 -1.76 0.36
C GLN A 51 -4.61 -2.85 0.97
N GLU A 52 -5.70 -3.21 0.30
CA GLU A 52 -6.60 -4.25 0.80
C GLU A 52 -6.18 -5.63 0.31
N PHE A 53 -6.88 -6.63 0.82
CA PHE A 53 -6.59 -8.02 0.52
C PHE A 53 -6.89 -8.36 -0.94
N ILE A 54 -5.97 -9.10 -1.55
CA ILE A 54 -6.16 -9.72 -2.86
C ILE A 54 -6.32 -11.22 -2.62
N GLU A 55 -7.44 -11.77 -3.10
CA GLU A 55 -7.78 -13.17 -2.95
C GLU A 55 -6.79 -14.10 -3.66
N VAL A 56 -6.88 -15.40 -3.36
CA VAL A 56 -5.96 -16.43 -3.90
C VAL A 56 -6.00 -16.50 -5.43
N ASP A 57 -7.11 -16.09 -6.04
CA ASP A 57 -7.29 -16.03 -7.49
C ASP A 57 -6.65 -14.78 -8.14
N GLY A 58 -6.07 -13.88 -7.34
CA GLY A 58 -5.40 -12.66 -7.79
C GLY A 58 -6.32 -11.45 -7.90
N TRP A 59 -7.60 -11.58 -7.56
CA TRP A 59 -8.58 -10.49 -7.61
C TRP A 59 -8.78 -9.83 -6.26
N SER A 60 -8.99 -8.52 -6.26
CA SER A 60 -9.52 -7.79 -5.13
C SER A 60 -11.02 -8.06 -4.98
N ALA A 61 -11.54 -7.77 -3.79
CA ALA A 61 -12.97 -7.56 -3.61
C ALA A 61 -13.49 -6.44 -4.52
N TRP A 62 -14.79 -6.43 -4.77
CA TRP A 62 -15.43 -5.38 -5.55
C TRP A 62 -15.47 -4.07 -4.76
N SER A 63 -15.25 -2.94 -5.43
CA SER A 63 -15.16 -1.63 -4.78
C SER A 63 -16.44 -1.24 -4.02
N LEU A 64 -17.62 -1.71 -4.45
CA LEU A 64 -18.88 -1.47 -3.73
C LEU A 64 -19.10 -2.38 -2.53
N GLU A 65 -18.45 -3.53 -2.47
CA GLU A 65 -18.51 -4.42 -1.30
C GLU A 65 -17.78 -3.79 -0.10
N LYS A 66 -16.89 -2.81 -0.35
CA LYS A 66 -16.11 -2.08 0.67
C LYS A 66 -15.47 -3.03 1.67
N ASP A 67 -14.76 -4.04 1.16
CA ASP A 67 -14.00 -4.93 2.02
C ASP A 67 -12.85 -4.14 2.69
N THR A 68 -13.06 -3.77 3.95
CA THR A 68 -12.10 -3.04 4.79
C THR A 68 -11.28 -3.97 5.67
N PHE A 69 -11.30 -5.28 5.41
CA PHE A 69 -10.71 -6.27 6.31
C PHE A 69 -9.26 -5.97 6.71
N MET A 70 -8.40 -5.59 5.75
CA MET A 70 -7.00 -5.27 6.04
C MET A 70 -6.86 -3.92 6.74
N SER A 71 -7.65 -2.93 6.32
CA SER A 71 -7.70 -1.62 6.96
C SER A 71 -8.15 -1.71 8.43
N ASP A 72 -9.21 -2.46 8.73
CA ASP A 72 -9.75 -2.66 10.07
C ASP A 72 -8.75 -3.43 10.96
N LEU A 73 -8.09 -4.46 10.41
CA LEU A 73 -7.07 -5.21 11.15
C LEU A 73 -5.85 -4.34 11.51
N LEU A 74 -5.49 -3.40 10.64
CA LEU A 74 -4.32 -2.55 10.82
C LEU A 74 -4.60 -1.25 11.56
N GLU A 75 -5.86 -0.87 11.82
CA GLU A 75 -6.22 0.41 12.43
C GLU A 75 -5.57 0.58 13.82
N GLU A 76 -5.72 -0.41 14.70
CA GLU A 76 -5.13 -0.37 16.05
C GLU A 76 -3.60 -0.30 15.99
N THR A 77 -3.00 -1.05 15.07
CA THR A 77 -1.53 -1.09 14.88
C THR A 77 -1.02 0.26 14.34
N ARG A 78 -1.72 0.86 13.38
CA ARG A 78 -1.37 2.18 12.81
C ARG A 78 -1.50 3.27 13.87
N ALA A 79 -2.53 3.23 14.71
CA ALA A 79 -2.71 4.18 15.82
C ALA A 79 -1.58 4.07 16.85
N GLU A 80 -1.14 2.86 17.18
CA GLU A 80 -0.02 2.64 18.09
C GLU A 80 1.32 3.10 17.49
N VAL A 81 1.59 2.78 16.23
CA VAL A 81 2.78 3.26 15.51
C VAL A 81 2.80 4.79 15.41
N ALA A 82 1.67 5.44 15.12
CA ALA A 82 1.57 6.89 15.09
C ALA A 82 1.86 7.52 16.46
N ARG A 83 1.33 6.94 17.54
CA ARG A 83 1.63 7.37 18.93
C ARG A 83 3.10 7.18 19.27
N ALA A 84 3.70 6.07 18.87
CA ALA A 84 5.13 5.80 19.07
C ALA A 84 6.00 6.79 18.28
N GLN A 85 5.66 7.09 17.02
CA GLN A 85 6.37 8.06 16.21
C GLN A 85 6.21 9.50 16.74
N ALA A 86 5.04 9.88 17.24
CA ALA A 86 4.81 11.18 17.86
C ALA A 86 5.58 11.35 19.19
N LYS A 87 5.77 10.27 19.94
CA LYS A 87 6.57 10.25 21.18
C LYS A 87 8.07 10.12 20.93
N SER A 88 8.46 9.56 19.79
CA SER A 88 9.86 9.36 19.43
C SER A 88 10.39 10.62 18.76
N ALA A 89 11.13 11.45 19.51
CA ALA A 89 12.04 12.41 18.89
C ALA A 89 13.01 11.59 18.02
N LYS A 90 12.84 11.64 16.70
CA LYS A 90 13.75 10.95 15.78
C LYS A 90 15.15 11.52 16.05
N PRO A 91 16.11 10.70 16.51
CA PRO A 91 17.45 11.20 16.80
C PRO A 91 18.02 11.78 15.50
N SER A 92 18.68 12.91 15.61
CA SER A 92 19.29 13.56 14.46
C SER A 92 20.34 12.65 13.82
N GLN A 93 20.68 12.91 12.56
CA GLN A 93 21.76 12.17 11.89
C GLN A 93 23.08 12.23 12.68
N GLU A 94 23.35 13.33 13.39
CA GLU A 94 24.51 13.46 14.28
C GLU A 94 24.44 12.51 15.49
N GLU A 95 23.26 12.37 16.10
CA GLU A 95 23.06 11.46 17.24
C GLU A 95 23.20 10.00 16.82
N ILE A 96 22.70 9.66 15.62
CA ILE A 96 22.85 8.33 15.02
C ILE A 96 24.32 8.04 14.71
N ALA A 97 25.03 8.99 14.10
CA ALA A 97 26.46 8.86 13.81
C ALA A 97 27.31 8.67 15.07
N LYS A 98 27.01 9.44 16.14
CA LYS A 98 27.69 9.35 17.43
C LYS A 98 27.42 8.02 18.14
N ALA A 99 26.20 7.50 18.04
CA ALA A 99 25.85 6.18 18.57
C ALA A 99 26.55 5.04 17.80
N MET A 100 26.60 5.13 16.46
CA MET A 100 27.33 4.18 15.62
C MET A 100 28.83 4.17 15.94
N GLN A 101 29.45 5.34 16.06
CA GLN A 101 30.87 5.46 16.43
C GLN A 101 31.15 4.89 17.83
N LYS A 102 30.23 5.07 18.79
CA LYS A 102 30.35 4.53 20.14
C LYS A 102 30.24 3.00 20.18
N ARG A 103 29.38 2.40 19.34
CA ARG A 103 29.16 0.95 19.29
C ARG A 103 30.21 0.20 18.47
N PHE A 104 30.67 0.79 17.37
CA PHE A 104 31.56 0.12 16.40
C PHE A 104 32.99 0.69 16.36
N GLY A 105 33.25 1.86 16.96
CA GLY A 105 34.57 2.48 16.98
C GLY A 105 35.58 1.82 17.93
N LYS A 106 35.15 0.93 18.82
CA LYS A 106 36.04 0.12 19.67
C LYS A 106 36.36 -1.22 19.03
N LYS A 107 37.11 -1.20 17.93
CA LYS A 107 38.02 -2.29 17.54
C LYS A 107 39.01 -1.83 16.46
N ARG A 108 40.18 -1.39 16.92
CA ARG A 108 41.47 -1.64 16.28
C ARG A 108 42.45 -1.97 17.41
N VAL A 109 42.59 -3.27 17.67
CA VAL A 109 43.78 -3.87 18.27
C VAL A 109 44.57 -4.43 17.11
#